data_AF-A0A6B3D0S4-F1
#
_entry.id   AF-A0A6B3D0S4-F1
#
_cell.length_a   1.000
_cell.length_b   1.000
_cell.length_c   1.000
_cell.angle_alpha   90.00
_cell.angle_beta   90.00
_cell.angle_gamma   90.00
#
_symmetry.space_group_name_H-M   'P 1'
#
loop_
_entity.id
_entity.type
_entity.pdbx_description
1 polymer ?
#
loop_
_entity_poly.entity_id
_entity_poly.type
_entity_poly.pdbx_seq_one_letter_code
_entity_poly.pdbx_strand_id
1 'polypeptide(L)'
;DRPDVTARLRDALLGASFTADGLLELLGAPAYAALSRSETVPALRATRGDTPLELLVRLFLLQQPVPRARVADVLPVEVCLESGWLERAGDDEVAATVDVRPYG
;
A
#
# COMPACT_ATOMS: atom_id res chain seq x y z
N ASP A 1 10.62 -21.40 -1.28
CA ASP A 1 10.47 -21.11 0.16
C ASP A 1 9.77 -19.78 0.33
N ARG A 2 8.68 -19.74 1.11
CA ARG A 2 7.87 -18.53 1.37
C ARG A 2 8.42 -17.52 2.41
N PRO A 3 9.36 -17.84 3.33
CA PRO A 3 9.83 -16.88 4.33
C PRO A 3 10.62 -15.70 3.73
N ASP A 4 11.43 -15.96 2.69
CA ASP A 4 12.26 -14.92 2.07
C ASP A 4 11.41 -13.84 1.38
N VAL A 5 10.25 -14.22 0.83
CA VAL A 5 9.29 -13.30 0.22
C VAL A 5 8.66 -12.39 1.27
N THR A 6 8.23 -12.95 2.40
CA THR A 6 7.66 -12.17 3.50
C THR A 6 8.68 -11.19 4.09
N ALA A 7 9.95 -11.60 4.24
CA ALA A 7 11.01 -10.71 4.71
C ALA A 7 11.24 -9.54 3.74
N ARG A 8 11.37 -9.81 2.44
CA ARG A 8 11.56 -8.76 1.42
C ARG A 8 10.37 -7.81 1.31
N LEU A 9 9.15 -8.32 1.43
CA LEU A 9 7.94 -7.48 1.48
C LEU A 9 7.94 -6.59 2.72
N ARG A 10 8.26 -7.16 3.89
CA ARG A 10 8.36 -6.39 5.12
C ARG A 10 9.39 -5.27 4.99
N ASP A 11 10.57 -5.55 4.46
CA ASP A 11 11.63 -4.57 4.28
C ASP A 11 11.21 -3.46 3.30
N ALA A 12 10.51 -3.82 2.22
CA ALA A 12 9.95 -2.86 1.27
C ALA A 12 8.90 -1.93 1.90
N LEU A 13 7.96 -2.49 2.68
CA LEU A 13 6.94 -1.72 3.40
C LEU A 13 7.58 -0.76 4.41
N LEU A 14 8.56 -1.24 5.19
CA LEU A 14 9.29 -0.42 6.16
C LEU A 14 10.13 0.66 5.49
N GLY A 15 10.78 0.36 4.37
CA GLY A 15 11.57 1.32 3.59
C GLY A 15 10.72 2.46 3.01
N ALA A 16 9.43 2.23 2.80
CA ALA A 16 8.46 3.24 2.38
C ALA A 16 7.75 3.95 3.55
N SER A 17 8.19 3.74 4.79
CA SER A 17 7.53 4.25 6.01
C SER A 17 6.07 3.80 6.17
N PHE A 18 5.71 2.62 5.62
CA PHE A 18 4.37 2.05 5.76
C PHE A 18 4.19 1.45 7.17
N THR A 19 4.09 2.32 8.17
CA THR A 19 3.96 2.04 9.60
C THR A 19 2.79 2.83 10.19
N ALA A 20 2.29 2.45 11.38
CA ALA A 20 1.21 3.20 12.04
C ALA A 20 1.56 4.70 12.21
N ASP A 21 2.79 4.99 12.63
CA ASP A 21 3.30 6.36 12.77
C ASP A 21 3.41 7.08 11.43
N GLY A 22 3.96 6.42 10.39
CA GLY A 22 4.08 7.01 9.06
C GLY A 22 2.71 7.33 8.45
N LEU A 23 1.72 6.45 8.66
CA LEU A 23 0.34 6.69 8.26
C LEU A 23 -0.28 7.87 9.02
N LEU A 24 -0.04 7.96 10.33
CA LEU A 24 -0.54 9.06 11.14
C LEU A 24 0.09 10.41 10.71
N GLU A 25 1.38 10.42 10.43
CA GLU A 25 2.09 11.60 9.94
C GLU A 25 1.59 12.05 8.56
N LEU A 26 1.44 11.11 7.62
CA LEU A 26 0.95 11.39 6.27
C LEU A 26 -0.51 11.87 6.27
N LEU A 27 -1.40 11.16 6.95
CA LEU A 27 -2.84 11.40 6.88
C LEU A 27 -3.29 12.51 7.85
N GLY A 28 -2.55 12.70 8.94
CA GLY A 28 -2.98 13.45 10.10
C GLY A 28 -4.04 12.69 10.92
N ALA A 29 -4.16 13.06 12.20
CA ALA A 29 -5.04 12.38 13.15
C ALA A 29 -6.52 12.24 12.69
N PRO A 30 -7.16 13.27 12.07
CA PRO A 30 -8.56 13.14 11.66
C PRO A 30 -8.77 12.09 10.56
N ALA A 31 -7.93 12.09 9.52
CA ALA A 31 -8.07 11.16 8.41
C ALA A 31 -7.64 9.73 8.80
N TYR A 32 -6.62 9.59 9.66
CA TYR A 32 -6.23 8.29 10.21
C TYR A 32 -7.35 7.66 11.06
N ALA A 33 -8.01 8.45 11.92
CA ALA A 33 -9.14 7.99 12.72
C ALA A 33 -10.37 7.63 11.86
N ALA A 34 -10.64 8.41 10.80
CA ALA A 34 -11.70 8.12 9.84
C ALA A 34 -11.45 6.81 9.09
N LEU A 35 -10.22 6.61 8.59
CA LEU A 35 -9.81 5.39 7.90
C LEU A 35 -9.94 4.14 8.80
N SER A 36 -9.62 4.28 10.09
CA SER A 36 -9.83 3.21 11.09
C SER A 36 -11.29 2.79 11.25
N ARG A 37 -12.25 3.67 10.87
CA ARG A 37 -13.69 3.39 10.80
C ARG A 37 -14.18 3.05 9.39
N SER A 38 -13.27 2.73 8.47
CA SER A 38 -13.55 2.47 7.05
C SER A 38 -14.08 3.67 6.26
N GLU A 39 -13.90 4.91 6.76
CA GLU A 39 -14.18 6.13 6.01
C GLU A 39 -12.97 6.48 5.13
N THR A 40 -13.01 6.13 3.85
CA THR A 40 -11.85 6.22 2.95
C THR A 40 -11.64 7.58 2.29
N VAL A 41 -12.68 8.43 2.22
CA VAL A 41 -12.63 9.72 1.51
C VAL A 41 -11.54 10.66 2.03
N PRO A 42 -11.33 10.85 3.35
CA PRO A 42 -10.24 11.68 3.85
C PRO A 42 -8.86 11.17 3.42
N ALA A 43 -8.63 9.86 3.50
CA ALA A 43 -7.38 9.25 3.09
C ALA A 43 -7.15 9.35 1.57
N LEU A 44 -8.19 9.18 0.75
CA LEU A 44 -8.14 9.42 -0.71
C LEU A 44 -7.75 10.86 -1.05
N ARG A 45 -8.14 11.84 -0.23
CA ARG A 45 -7.78 13.25 -0.41
C ARG A 45 -6.35 13.54 0.01
N ALA A 46 -5.87 12.90 1.07
CA ALA A 46 -4.51 13.05 1.58
C ALA A 46 -3.44 12.35 0.72
N THR A 47 -3.82 11.39 -0.12
CA THR A 47 -2.90 10.55 -0.91
C THR A 47 -2.96 10.86 -2.41
N ARG A 48 -2.71 12.12 -2.79
CA ARG A 48 -2.80 12.59 -4.18
C ARG A 48 -1.45 12.85 -4.85
N GLY A 49 -0.36 12.76 -4.08
CA GLY A 49 1.00 12.85 -4.56
C GLY A 49 1.53 11.51 -5.03
N ASP A 50 2.86 11.47 -5.14
CA ASP A 50 3.58 10.37 -5.79
C ASP A 50 4.61 9.70 -4.89
N THR A 51 4.48 9.88 -3.56
CA THR A 51 5.38 9.23 -2.61
C THR A 51 5.10 7.72 -2.52
N PRO A 52 6.11 6.88 -2.20
CA PRO A 52 5.92 5.46 -1.95
C PRO A 52 4.87 5.18 -0.86
N LEU A 53 4.84 5.98 0.21
CA LEU A 53 3.87 5.81 1.29
C LEU A 53 2.43 6.03 0.81
N GLU A 54 2.18 7.12 0.06
CA GLU A 54 0.86 7.39 -0.50
C GLU A 54 0.42 6.28 -1.48
N LEU A 55 1.35 5.81 -2.31
CA LEU A 55 1.10 4.70 -3.23
C LEU A 55 0.65 3.43 -2.49
N LEU A 56 1.36 3.05 -1.43
CA LEU A 56 1.03 1.87 -0.63
C LEU A 56 -0.29 2.03 0.14
N VAL A 57 -0.61 3.24 0.63
CA VAL A 57 -1.92 3.53 1.23
C VAL A 57 -3.04 3.34 0.22
N ARG A 58 -2.88 3.88 -0.99
CA ARG A 58 -3.89 3.71 -2.06
C ARG A 58 -4.08 2.26 -2.44
N LEU A 59 -2.98 1.54 -2.60
CA LEU A 59 -2.98 0.13 -3.01
C LEU A 59 -3.62 -0.77 -1.94
N PHE A 60 -3.11 -0.76 -0.70
CA PHE A 60 -3.52 -1.72 0.33
C PHE A 60 -4.71 -1.25 1.18
N LEU A 61 -4.75 0.00 1.63
CA LEU A 61 -5.78 0.46 2.57
C LEU A 61 -7.03 0.99 1.86
N LEU A 62 -6.86 1.59 0.68
CA LEU A 62 -7.95 2.16 -0.11
C LEU A 62 -8.39 1.25 -1.26
N GLN A 63 -7.70 0.12 -1.45
CA GLN A 63 -8.00 -0.89 -2.48
C GLN A 63 -8.16 -0.25 -3.87
N GLN A 64 -7.28 0.70 -4.19
CA GLN A 64 -7.26 1.36 -5.48
C GLN A 64 -6.26 0.68 -6.40
N PRO A 65 -6.62 0.37 -7.67
CA PRO A 65 -5.66 0.07 -8.70
C PRO A 65 -4.63 1.20 -8.82
N VAL A 66 -3.37 0.83 -9.05
CA VAL A 66 -2.27 1.77 -9.20
C VAL A 66 -1.35 1.34 -10.36
N PRO A 67 -0.65 2.28 -11.01
CA PRO A 67 0.23 1.95 -12.12
C PRO A 67 1.31 0.94 -11.72
N ARG A 68 1.42 -0.17 -12.47
CA ARG A 68 2.40 -1.23 -12.21
C ARG A 68 3.83 -0.70 -12.14
N ALA A 69 4.17 0.24 -13.02
CA ALA A 69 5.49 0.85 -13.07
C ALA A 69 5.86 1.54 -11.75
N ARG A 70 4.93 2.27 -11.13
CA ARG A 70 5.19 2.96 -9.85
C ARG A 70 5.32 2.00 -8.69
N VAL A 71 4.54 0.91 -8.70
CA VAL A 71 4.65 -0.12 -7.65
C VAL A 71 5.95 -0.90 -7.77
N ALA A 72 6.46 -1.09 -8.99
CA ALA A 72 7.71 -1.83 -9.23
C ALA A 72 8.95 -1.15 -8.61
N ASP A 73 8.91 0.16 -8.40
CA ASP A 73 9.97 0.92 -7.71
C ASP A 73 9.94 0.71 -6.18
N VAL A 74 8.85 0.14 -5.63
CA VAL A 74 8.62 0.02 -4.18
C VAL A 74 8.52 -1.44 -3.74
N LEU A 75 7.79 -2.27 -4.47
CA LEU A 75 7.50 -3.67 -4.15
C LEU A 75 8.09 -4.63 -5.18
N PRO A 76 8.40 -5.88 -4.80
CA PRO A 76 8.75 -6.94 -5.73
C PRO A 76 7.50 -7.43 -6.50
N VAL A 77 7.01 -6.63 -7.46
CA VAL A 77 5.72 -6.81 -8.13
C VAL A 77 5.49 -8.22 -8.68
N GLU A 78 6.47 -8.80 -9.38
CA GLU A 78 6.31 -10.15 -9.96
C GLU A 78 6.07 -11.20 -8.88
N VAL A 79 6.80 -11.10 -7.76
CA VAL A 79 6.60 -12.01 -6.62
C VAL A 79 5.22 -11.79 -6.00
N CYS A 80 4.75 -10.54 -5.91
CA CYS A 80 3.40 -10.25 -5.42
C CYS A 80 2.31 -10.81 -6.33
N LEU A 81 2.51 -10.78 -7.65
CA LEU A 81 1.57 -11.36 -8.62
C LEU A 81 1.55 -12.89 -8.52
N GLU A 82 2.72 -13.52 -8.53
CA GLU A 82 2.86 -14.98 -8.42
C GLU A 82 2.33 -15.53 -7.09
N SER A 83 2.47 -14.76 -6.01
CA SER A 83 1.98 -15.14 -4.68
C SER A 83 0.52 -14.73 -4.42
N GLY A 84 -0.12 -14.05 -5.38
CA GLY A 84 -1.52 -13.64 -5.30
C GLY A 84 -1.79 -12.53 -4.28
N TRP A 85 -0.79 -11.69 -3.96
CA TRP A 85 -0.95 -10.45 -3.19
C TRP A 85 -1.42 -9.28 -4.06
N LEU A 86 -1.03 -9.33 -5.33
CA LEU A 86 -1.48 -8.41 -6.36
C LEU A 86 -2.14 -9.21 -7.48
N GLU A 87 -3.03 -8.54 -8.19
CA GLU A 87 -3.56 -8.98 -9.47
C GLU A 87 -3.40 -7.88 -10.51
N ARG A 88 -3.42 -8.26 -11.79
CA ARG A 88 -3.41 -7.30 -12.89
C ARG A 88 -4.79 -6.63 -12.96
N ALA A 89 -4.80 -5.31 -13.02
CA ALA A 89 -6.01 -4.51 -13.19
C ALA A 89 -5.83 -3.63 -14.44
N GLY A 90 -6.82 -3.62 -15.33
CA GLY A 90 -6.69 -2.91 -16.61
C GLY A 90 -5.46 -3.33 -17.41
N ASP A 91 -4.96 -2.43 -18.28
CA ASP A 91 -3.84 -2.72 -19.18
C ASP A 91 -2.47 -2.59 -18.48
N ASP A 92 -2.29 -1.61 -17.59
CA ASP A 92 -0.99 -1.28 -16.97
C ASP A 92 -1.06 -1.01 -15.44
N GLU A 93 -2.13 -1.47 -14.78
CA GLU A 93 -2.30 -1.31 -13.34
C GLU A 93 -2.25 -2.65 -12.60
N VAL A 94 -2.03 -2.55 -11.30
CA VAL A 94 -2.16 -3.67 -10.36
C VAL A 94 -3.09 -3.27 -9.24
N ALA A 95 -3.89 -4.22 -8.76
CA ALA A 95 -4.73 -4.07 -7.60
C ALA A 95 -4.27 -5.03 -6.50
N ALA A 96 -4.48 -4.65 -5.24
CA ALA A 96 -4.27 -5.54 -4.11
C ALA A 96 -5.44 -6.52 -4.00
N THR A 97 -5.13 -7.78 -3.74
CA THR A 97 -6.10 -8.83 -3.39
C THR A 97 -6.17 -9.05 -1.88
N VAL A 98 -5.28 -8.38 -1.14
CA VAL A 98 -5.11 -8.48 0.31
C VAL A 98 -5.24 -7.10 0.95
N ASP A 99 -5.67 -7.09 2.22
CA ASP A 99 -5.65 -5.91 3.07
C ASP A 99 -4.44 -6.00 4.01
N VAL A 100 -3.55 -5.01 3.95
CA VAL A 100 -2.31 -4.95 4.74
C VAL A 100 -2.38 -3.73 5.63
N ARG A 101 -2.50 -3.96 6.94
CA ARG A 101 -2.55 -2.89 7.94
C ARG A 101 -1.31 -2.97 8.84
N PRO A 102 -0.50 -1.91 8.93
CA PRO A 102 0.60 -1.89 9.87
C PRO A 102 0.05 -1.78 11.30
N TYR A 103 0.62 -2.58 12.19
CA TYR A 103 0.37 -2.54 13.62
C TYR A 103 1.68 -2.23 14.34
N GLY A 104 1.62 -1.35 15.31
CA GLY A 104 2.75 -0.86 16.10
C GLY A 104 2.26 0.08 17.16
#